data_AF-A0A1I6DFE3-F1
#
_entry.id   AF-A0A1I6DFE3-F1
#
_cell.length_a   1.000
_cell.length_b   1.000
_cell.length_c   1.000
_cell.angle_alpha   90.00
_cell.angle_beta   90.00
_cell.angle_gamma   90.00
#
_symmetry.space_group_name_H-M   'P 1'
#
loop_
_entity.id
_entity.type
_entity.pdbx_description
1 polymer ?
#
loop_
_entity_poly.entity_id
_entity_poly.type
_entity_poly.pdbx_seq_one_letter_code
_entity_poly.pdbx_strand_id
1 'polypeptide(L)'
;MKIVNNLLLWALLAVALPGWAQDERQETPQDYAWGAAINAQTPSPLYQLSLPENVYTESAWSDLRDVRVFNQKGETVPFTLIPDVQKNQQVESLALRVFPVAAMPEKNTGADTLWLRSQNGIEIRLEGDVKEATGARYLLALPDGRKDEFTLSQLKLAWRDAPANWQGRVDVFYSSDLKSWLPFAGDMPLMDLTTGGDRLLLDSVENTMTIMPPDIRYLLVVFRDAAHSVTLTGATAIAKGHVDDVKNIPLAATERAVSSSVREYHWPQPQPLVTLNLEMQNGQALPVQIDYRRDAQAEWQPLTKKVIYQFNGSASGAIALDGGGVQAIRVTAINGQLGDAQIAVSGERVSQMLVFNAQGNGPFLLAWGNKAARTQALEETMLLPPELRQSGAGTLPYADAQEKITLGGEARLTAVDPVEQRSQWQTMLLWAALVLGVLVFIWIALKIWREVRGQA
;
A
#
# COMPACT_ATOMS: atom_id res chain seq x y z
N MET A 1 -39.51 26.93 -71.30
CA MET A 1 -38.26 26.56 -70.59
C MET A 1 -38.42 27.00 -69.13
N LYS A 2 -38.98 26.32 -68.13
CA LYS A 2 -39.22 24.91 -67.79
C LYS A 2 -37.99 24.03 -67.99
N ILE A 3 -37.45 23.52 -66.88
CA ILE A 3 -36.25 22.68 -66.69
C ILE A 3 -34.95 23.45 -66.38
N VAL A 4 -34.94 24.41 -65.45
CA VAL A 4 -33.73 24.76 -64.65
C VAL A 4 -34.19 25.41 -63.33
N ASN A 5 -34.77 24.63 -62.41
CA ASN A 5 -34.89 25.09 -61.01
C ASN A 5 -35.16 23.97 -59.99
N ASN A 6 -35.04 22.70 -60.39
CA ASN A 6 -35.39 21.55 -59.54
C ASN A 6 -34.17 20.71 -59.10
N LEU A 7 -32.95 21.21 -59.26
CA LEU A 7 -31.73 20.47 -58.89
C LEU A 7 -31.07 20.96 -57.60
N LEU A 8 -31.61 22.00 -56.95
CA LEU A 8 -31.04 22.59 -55.74
C LEU A 8 -31.80 22.27 -54.44
N LEU A 9 -32.88 21.48 -54.50
CA LEU A 9 -33.74 21.16 -53.35
C LEU A 9 -33.81 19.66 -53.01
N TRP A 10 -33.02 18.81 -53.67
CA TRP A 10 -32.94 17.35 -53.41
C TRP A 10 -31.55 16.91 -52.94
N ALA A 11 -30.75 17.81 -52.35
CA ALA A 11 -29.45 17.48 -51.75
C ALA A 11 -29.39 17.68 -50.22
N LEU A 12 -30.51 17.97 -49.55
CA LEU A 12 -30.51 18.43 -48.16
C LEU A 12 -31.35 17.60 -47.17
N LEU A 13 -31.86 16.43 -47.54
CA LEU A 13 -32.58 15.56 -46.59
C LEU A 13 -32.35 14.08 -46.88
N ALA A 14 -31.20 13.56 -46.43
CA ALA A 14 -31.01 12.16 -46.02
C ALA A 14 -29.58 11.94 -45.47
N VAL A 15 -29.16 12.72 -44.46
CA VAL A 15 -28.14 12.23 -43.53
C VAL A 15 -28.89 11.74 -42.31
N ALA A 16 -29.51 10.56 -42.45
CA ALA A 16 -29.83 9.76 -41.29
C ALA A 16 -28.48 9.36 -40.69
N LEU A 17 -28.08 10.02 -39.60
CA LEU A 17 -27.03 9.52 -38.73
C LEU A 17 -27.56 8.21 -38.14
N PRO A 18 -27.08 7.02 -38.51
CA PRO A 18 -27.27 5.88 -37.62
C PRO A 18 -26.58 6.26 -36.32
N GLY A 19 -27.33 6.29 -35.22
CA GLY A 19 -26.74 6.30 -33.89
C GLY A 19 -25.83 5.08 -33.81
N TRP A 20 -24.52 5.31 -33.76
CA TRP A 20 -23.53 4.26 -33.63
C TRP A 20 -23.63 3.73 -32.21
N ALA A 21 -24.48 2.73 -32.00
CA ALA A 21 -24.26 1.80 -30.91
C ALA A 21 -22.92 1.13 -31.19
N GLN A 22 -21.90 1.48 -30.41
CA GLN A 22 -20.68 0.68 -30.35
C GLN A 22 -21.11 -0.67 -29.78
N ASP A 23 -21.26 -1.67 -30.64
CA ASP A 23 -21.36 -3.05 -30.21
C ASP A 23 -20.00 -3.35 -29.54
N GLU A 24 -19.97 -3.29 -28.21
CA GLU A 24 -18.75 -3.55 -27.44
C GLU A 24 -18.39 -5.01 -27.70
N ARG A 25 -17.42 -5.20 -28.61
CA ARG A 25 -16.88 -6.51 -28.90
C ARG A 25 -16.42 -7.12 -27.57
N GLN A 26 -17.00 -8.26 -27.22
CA GLN A 26 -16.57 -9.02 -26.06
C GLN A 26 -15.07 -9.35 -26.20
N GLU A 27 -14.29 -8.86 -25.24
CA GLU A 27 -12.85 -9.11 -25.18
C GLU A 27 -12.60 -10.60 -24.95
N THR A 28 -11.54 -11.12 -25.59
CA THR A 28 -11.10 -12.51 -25.42
C THR A 28 -9.67 -12.53 -24.89
N PRO A 29 -9.20 -13.65 -24.29
CA PRO A 29 -7.80 -13.76 -23.85
C PRO A 29 -6.78 -13.41 -24.95
N GLN A 30 -7.08 -13.73 -26.22
CA GLN A 30 -6.18 -13.49 -27.35
C GLN A 30 -6.05 -12.01 -27.76
N ASP A 31 -6.86 -11.13 -27.18
CA ASP A 31 -6.74 -9.68 -27.35
C ASP A 31 -5.69 -9.06 -26.42
N TYR A 32 -5.15 -9.83 -25.47
CA TYR A 32 -4.08 -9.45 -24.54
C TYR A 32 -2.74 -10.05 -24.96
N ALA A 33 -1.64 -9.38 -24.67
CA ALA A 33 -0.31 -9.88 -24.99
C ALA A 33 0.07 -11.09 -24.13
N TRP A 34 -0.22 -11.01 -22.84
CA TRP A 34 0.29 -11.90 -21.80
C TRP A 34 -0.82 -12.39 -20.90
N GLY A 35 -0.59 -13.53 -20.25
CA GLY A 35 -1.46 -14.01 -19.19
C GLY A 35 -0.73 -14.88 -18.18
N ALA A 36 -1.47 -15.31 -17.15
CA ALA A 36 -1.01 -16.25 -16.14
C ALA A 36 -2.22 -17.05 -15.64
N ALA A 37 -2.11 -18.38 -15.62
CA ALA A 37 -3.18 -19.21 -15.04
C ALA A 37 -3.33 -18.87 -13.54
N ILE A 38 -4.56 -18.81 -13.05
CA ILE A 38 -4.84 -18.55 -11.64
C ILE A 38 -5.15 -19.88 -10.98
N ASN A 39 -4.34 -20.24 -9.99
CA ASN A 39 -4.56 -21.42 -9.18
C ASN A 39 -5.25 -21.04 -7.87
N ALA A 40 -6.44 -21.60 -7.64
CA ALA A 40 -7.20 -21.40 -6.42
C ALA A 40 -7.33 -22.74 -5.68
N GLN A 41 -6.74 -22.83 -4.48
CA GLN A 41 -6.69 -24.09 -3.73
C GLN A 41 -8.04 -24.48 -3.11
N THR A 42 -8.86 -23.49 -2.76
CA THR A 42 -10.16 -23.70 -2.09
C THR A 42 -11.29 -23.06 -2.89
N PRO A 43 -12.41 -23.75 -3.17
CA PRO A 43 -13.57 -23.14 -3.83
C PRO A 43 -14.14 -21.96 -3.02
N SER A 44 -14.34 -20.82 -3.68
CA SER A 44 -14.84 -19.59 -3.08
C SER A 44 -15.51 -18.71 -4.12
N PRO A 45 -16.57 -17.94 -3.76
CA PRO A 45 -17.18 -16.97 -4.68
C PRO A 45 -16.28 -15.76 -4.96
N LEU A 46 -15.35 -15.45 -4.05
CA LEU A 46 -14.40 -14.35 -4.18
C LEU A 46 -12.99 -14.85 -3.89
N TYR A 47 -12.03 -14.35 -4.65
CA TYR A 47 -10.61 -14.61 -4.45
C TYR A 47 -9.83 -13.32 -4.45
N GLN A 48 -8.72 -13.30 -3.73
CA GLN A 48 -7.71 -12.25 -3.81
C GLN A 48 -6.42 -12.78 -4.42
N LEU A 49 -5.73 -11.94 -5.19
CA LEU A 49 -4.49 -12.27 -5.88
C LEU A 49 -3.59 -11.03 -5.89
N SER A 50 -2.39 -11.15 -5.30
CA SER A 50 -1.36 -10.12 -5.41
C SER A 50 -0.92 -10.06 -6.87
N LEU A 51 -1.07 -8.90 -7.52
CA LEU A 51 -0.65 -8.78 -8.92
C LEU A 51 0.87 -9.03 -9.03
N PRO A 52 1.32 -9.92 -9.93
CA PRO A 52 2.75 -10.16 -10.10
C PRO A 52 3.45 -8.96 -10.74
N GLU A 53 4.76 -8.84 -10.52
CA GLU A 53 5.58 -7.70 -10.98
C GLU A 53 5.50 -7.46 -12.49
N ASN A 54 5.43 -8.53 -13.28
CA ASN A 54 5.32 -8.48 -14.74
C ASN A 54 4.08 -7.71 -15.23
N VAL A 55 2.99 -7.65 -14.46
CA VAL A 55 1.80 -6.89 -14.83
C VAL A 55 2.12 -5.39 -14.86
N TYR A 56 2.98 -4.91 -13.96
CA TYR A 56 3.33 -3.48 -13.87
C TYR A 56 4.36 -3.06 -14.92
N THR A 57 5.24 -3.98 -15.33
CA THR A 57 6.28 -3.72 -16.32
C THR A 57 5.82 -3.98 -17.75
N GLU A 58 4.86 -4.88 -17.97
CA GLU A 58 4.44 -5.34 -19.30
C GLU A 58 2.98 -5.03 -19.68
N SER A 59 2.22 -4.37 -18.80
CA SER A 59 0.93 -3.75 -19.17
C SER A 59 1.15 -2.63 -20.19
N ALA A 60 0.16 -2.38 -21.06
CA ALA A 60 0.19 -1.29 -22.03
C ALA A 60 -0.19 0.08 -21.42
N TRP A 61 -0.66 0.08 -20.16
CA TRP A 61 -1.16 1.25 -19.45
C TRP A 61 -0.72 1.27 -17.98
N SER A 62 -0.17 2.40 -17.57
CA SER A 62 0.31 2.59 -16.20
C SER A 62 -0.77 2.49 -15.13
N ASP A 63 -2.04 2.69 -15.48
CA ASP A 63 -3.19 2.58 -14.56
C ASP A 63 -3.82 1.18 -14.54
N LEU A 64 -3.21 0.20 -15.23
CA LEU A 64 -3.65 -1.20 -15.26
C LEU A 64 -5.05 -1.41 -15.84
N ARG A 65 -5.57 -0.46 -16.64
CA ARG A 65 -6.90 -0.58 -17.27
C ARG A 65 -7.01 -1.78 -18.21
N ASP A 66 -5.89 -2.32 -18.65
CA ASP A 66 -5.78 -3.49 -19.51
C ASP A 66 -5.54 -4.79 -18.74
N VAL A 67 -5.80 -4.82 -17.43
CA VAL A 67 -5.85 -6.07 -16.67
C VAL A 67 -7.25 -6.69 -16.81
N ARG A 68 -7.31 -8.00 -16.99
CA ARG A 68 -8.53 -8.80 -17.00
C ARG A 68 -8.36 -10.11 -16.26
N VAL A 69 -9.49 -10.65 -15.82
CA VAL A 69 -9.61 -12.04 -15.41
C VAL A 69 -10.63 -12.71 -16.32
N PHE A 70 -10.28 -13.87 -16.84
CA PHE A 70 -11.14 -14.70 -17.68
C PHE A 70 -11.47 -16.02 -16.98
N ASN A 71 -12.69 -16.51 -17.15
CA ASN A 71 -13.06 -17.87 -16.76
C ASN A 71 -12.67 -18.90 -17.83
N GLN A 72 -12.96 -20.19 -17.61
CA GLN A 72 -12.62 -21.27 -18.54
C GLN A 72 -13.20 -21.08 -19.95
N LYS A 73 -14.34 -20.37 -20.09
CA LYS A 73 -14.98 -20.10 -21.38
C LYS A 73 -14.37 -18.90 -22.10
N GLY A 74 -13.41 -18.20 -21.49
CA GLY A 74 -12.84 -16.96 -22.01
C GLY A 74 -13.76 -15.77 -21.81
N GLU A 75 -14.74 -15.85 -20.90
CA GLU A 75 -15.59 -14.72 -20.53
C GLU A 75 -14.91 -13.91 -19.43
N THR A 76 -14.98 -12.57 -19.50
CA THR A 76 -14.45 -11.70 -18.44
C THR A 76 -15.24 -11.89 -17.15
N VAL A 77 -14.54 -11.88 -16.02
CA VAL A 77 -15.17 -11.92 -14.70
C VAL A 77 -14.99 -10.58 -13.96
N PRO A 78 -16.00 -10.12 -13.19
CA PRO A 78 -15.90 -8.88 -12.44
C PRO A 78 -14.75 -8.89 -11.42
N PHE A 79 -14.00 -7.79 -11.35
CA PHE A 79 -12.91 -7.62 -10.40
C PHE A 79 -12.77 -6.15 -9.96
N THR A 80 -12.08 -5.94 -8.85
CA THR A 80 -11.60 -4.64 -8.36
C THR A 80 -10.11 -4.71 -8.11
N LEU A 81 -9.43 -3.57 -8.19
CA LEU A 81 -8.05 -3.40 -7.75
C LEU A 81 -8.06 -2.51 -6.50
N ILE A 82 -7.41 -2.98 -5.44
CA ILE A 82 -7.23 -2.23 -4.20
C ILE A 82 -5.74 -2.24 -3.84
N PRO A 83 -5.22 -1.26 -3.08
CA PRO A 83 -3.85 -1.31 -2.59
C PRO A 83 -3.59 -2.62 -1.84
N ASP A 84 -2.48 -3.28 -2.16
CA ASP A 84 -1.99 -4.44 -1.43
C ASP A 84 -1.38 -3.95 -0.10
N VAL A 85 -1.82 -4.53 1.00
CA VAL A 85 -1.45 -4.12 2.35
C VAL A 85 -0.80 -5.31 3.05
N GLN A 86 0.37 -5.07 3.62
CA GLN A 86 1.04 -6.03 4.48
C GLN A 86 0.86 -5.63 5.95
N LYS A 87 0.61 -6.63 6.80
CA LYS A 87 0.58 -6.44 8.25
C LYS A 87 2.00 -6.45 8.79
N ASN A 88 2.54 -5.28 9.06
CA ASN A 88 3.82 -5.16 9.73
C ASN A 88 3.64 -5.21 11.24
N GLN A 89 4.44 -6.04 11.91
CA GLN A 89 4.51 -6.05 13.36
C GLN A 89 5.20 -4.77 13.83
N GLN A 90 4.48 -3.96 14.59
CA GLN A 90 5.02 -2.78 15.23
C GLN A 90 5.15 -3.02 16.72
N VAL A 91 6.36 -2.86 17.23
CA VAL A 91 6.64 -2.87 18.67
C VAL A 91 6.56 -1.43 19.17
N GLU A 92 5.66 -1.18 20.12
CA GLU A 92 5.44 0.11 20.74
C GLU A 92 5.71 0.00 22.25
N SER A 93 6.36 1.02 22.82
CA SER A 93 6.52 1.15 24.27
C SER A 93 5.47 2.11 24.81
N LEU A 94 4.49 1.56 25.53
CA LEU A 94 3.35 2.29 26.07
C LEU A 94 3.57 2.59 27.56
N ALA A 95 3.79 3.85 27.91
CA ALA A 95 3.92 4.27 29.30
C ALA A 95 2.59 4.09 30.05
N LEU A 96 2.63 3.44 31.21
CA LEU A 96 1.47 3.21 32.07
C LEU A 96 1.46 4.21 33.22
N ARG A 97 0.27 4.61 33.65
CA ARG A 97 0.11 5.43 34.86
C ARG A 97 0.20 4.52 36.08
N VAL A 98 1.10 4.83 37.01
CA VAL A 98 1.36 4.04 38.22
C VAL A 98 0.69 4.70 39.43
N PHE A 99 -0.10 3.93 40.17
CA PHE A 99 -0.76 4.37 41.40
C PHE A 99 -0.44 3.40 42.55
N PRO A 100 0.19 3.85 43.65
CA PRO A 100 0.39 3.01 44.82
C PRO A 100 -0.96 2.70 45.48
N VAL A 101 -1.15 1.43 45.88
CA VAL A 101 -2.38 0.96 46.56
C VAL A 101 -2.02 0.58 47.98
N ALA A 102 -2.64 1.25 48.96
CA ALA A 102 -2.47 0.91 50.36
C ALA A 102 -3.23 -0.38 50.69
N ALA A 103 -2.58 -1.31 51.39
CA ALA A 103 -3.27 -2.43 52.00
C ALA A 103 -3.88 -1.98 53.33
N MET A 104 -5.17 -2.22 53.55
CA MET A 104 -5.74 -2.21 54.89
C MET A 104 -5.77 -3.65 55.40
N PRO A 105 -5.21 -3.95 56.58
CA PRO A 105 -5.35 -5.27 57.18
C PRO A 105 -6.82 -5.45 57.59
N GLU A 106 -7.56 -6.34 56.93
CA GLU A 106 -8.91 -6.66 57.35
C GLU A 106 -8.90 -7.75 58.44
N LYS A 107 -9.62 -7.49 59.53
CA LYS A 107 -9.93 -8.50 60.54
C LYS A 107 -11.07 -9.36 60.02
N ASN A 108 -10.71 -10.55 59.54
CA ASN A 108 -11.55 -11.74 59.55
C ASN A 108 -12.77 -11.73 58.59
N THR A 109 -12.51 -12.18 57.36
CA THR A 109 -13.53 -12.57 56.36
C THR A 109 -12.98 -13.79 55.62
N GLY A 110 -13.87 -14.73 55.27
CA GLY A 110 -13.55 -16.11 54.85
C GLY A 110 -12.42 -16.26 53.82
N ALA A 111 -11.78 -17.43 53.88
CA ALA A 111 -10.37 -17.67 53.57
C ALA A 111 -9.81 -17.28 52.19
N ASP A 112 -10.57 -16.81 51.21
CA ASP A 112 -10.11 -16.74 49.80
C ASP A 112 -10.35 -15.38 49.11
N THR A 113 -10.51 -14.28 49.85
CA THR A 113 -10.80 -12.96 49.24
C THR A 113 -10.09 -11.81 49.95
N LEU A 114 -9.30 -11.02 49.21
CA LEU A 114 -8.64 -9.81 49.72
C LEU A 114 -9.33 -8.54 49.18
N TRP A 115 -9.74 -7.64 50.08
CA TRP A 115 -10.28 -6.32 49.77
C TRP A 115 -9.19 -5.25 49.88
N LEU A 116 -8.91 -4.50 48.81
CA LEU A 116 -7.97 -3.36 48.82
C LEU A 116 -8.74 -2.07 48.61
N ARG A 117 -8.39 -1.01 49.36
CA ARG A 117 -9.00 0.31 49.20
C ARG A 117 -7.96 1.33 48.76
N SER A 118 -8.16 1.93 47.59
CA SER A 118 -7.37 3.09 47.15
C SER A 118 -7.65 4.31 48.06
N GLN A 119 -6.72 5.26 48.15
CA GLN A 119 -6.93 6.53 48.87
C GLN A 119 -8.19 7.29 48.39
N ASN A 120 -8.64 7.02 47.16
CA ASN A 120 -9.84 7.61 46.55
C ASN A 120 -11.12 6.78 46.78
N GLY A 121 -11.09 5.72 47.59
CA GLY A 121 -12.27 4.95 47.98
C GLY A 121 -12.70 3.82 47.05
N ILE A 122 -11.87 3.43 46.08
CA ILE A 122 -12.13 2.27 45.21
C ILE A 122 -11.81 0.98 45.97
N GLU A 123 -12.79 0.07 46.06
CA GLU A 123 -12.63 -1.27 46.64
C GLU A 123 -12.31 -2.30 45.53
N ILE A 124 -11.18 -2.98 45.68
CA ILE A 124 -10.65 -4.00 44.77
C ILE A 124 -10.78 -5.36 45.46
N ARG A 125 -11.42 -6.32 44.79
CA ARG A 125 -11.55 -7.70 45.28
C ARG A 125 -10.60 -8.61 44.50
N LEU A 126 -9.64 -9.23 45.20
CA LEU A 126 -8.75 -10.24 44.62
C LEU A 126 -9.23 -11.63 45.07
N GLU A 127 -9.60 -12.47 44.11
CA GLU A 127 -9.94 -13.88 44.31
C GLU A 127 -8.79 -14.74 43.74
N GLY A 128 -8.22 -15.63 44.55
CA GLY A 128 -7.08 -16.46 44.18
C GLY A 128 -6.09 -16.68 45.33
N ASP A 129 -5.00 -17.41 45.07
CA ASP A 129 -3.97 -17.72 46.07
C ASP A 129 -3.02 -16.51 46.31
N VAL A 130 -3.61 -15.36 46.63
CA VAL A 130 -2.89 -14.12 46.99
C VAL A 130 -2.53 -14.13 48.49
N LYS A 131 -2.74 -15.27 49.17
CA LYS A 131 -2.54 -15.46 50.62
C LYS A 131 -1.10 -15.17 51.07
N GLU A 132 -0.13 -15.44 50.21
CA GLU A 132 1.29 -15.27 50.53
C GLU A 132 1.80 -13.85 50.22
N ALA A 133 1.06 -13.07 49.44
CA ALA A 133 1.53 -11.78 48.97
C ALA A 133 1.27 -10.66 50.00
N THR A 134 2.30 -10.34 50.77
CA THR A 134 2.25 -9.32 51.85
C THR A 134 2.82 -7.97 51.44
N GLY A 135 3.45 -7.87 50.27
CA GLY A 135 4.21 -6.71 49.84
C GLY A 135 3.42 -5.54 49.27
N ALA A 136 4.17 -4.53 48.79
CA ALA A 136 3.63 -3.33 48.17
C ALA A 136 2.79 -3.66 46.93
N ARG A 137 1.82 -2.79 46.61
CA ARG A 137 0.86 -2.99 45.52
C ARG A 137 0.76 -1.74 44.67
N TYR A 138 0.68 -1.93 43.35
CA TYR A 138 0.63 -0.83 42.40
C TYR A 138 -0.41 -1.12 41.31
N LEU A 139 -1.39 -0.23 41.20
CA LEU A 139 -2.35 -0.21 40.11
C LEU A 139 -1.71 0.51 38.93
N LEU A 140 -1.70 -0.15 37.78
CA LEU A 140 -1.25 0.39 36.50
C LEU A 140 -2.45 0.62 35.60
N ALA A 141 -2.56 1.79 35.01
CA ALA A 141 -3.63 2.10 34.06
C ALA A 141 -3.06 2.43 32.68
N LEU A 142 -3.68 1.87 31.63
CA LEU A 142 -3.40 2.27 30.25
C LEU A 142 -3.68 3.78 30.06
N PRO A 143 -3.01 4.44 29.09
CA PRO A 143 -3.31 5.82 28.73
C PRO A 143 -4.76 6.00 28.28
N ASP A 144 -5.33 7.16 28.62
CA ASP A 144 -6.66 7.52 28.14
C ASP A 144 -6.62 7.71 26.62
N GLY A 145 -7.53 7.05 25.89
CA GLY A 145 -7.65 7.19 24.44
C GLY A 145 -7.08 6.02 23.61
N ARG A 146 -6.32 5.09 24.20
CA ARG A 146 -5.97 3.83 23.51
C ARG A 146 -7.23 3.01 23.28
N LYS A 147 -7.52 2.67 22.02
CA LYS A 147 -8.69 1.88 21.61
C LYS A 147 -8.33 0.65 20.80
N ASP A 148 -7.21 0.70 20.08
CA ASP A 148 -6.78 -0.37 19.19
C ASP A 148 -6.29 -1.58 19.98
N GLU A 149 -6.66 -2.76 19.47
CA GLU A 149 -6.19 -4.05 19.96
C GLU A 149 -4.66 -4.12 19.86
N PHE A 150 -4.02 -4.68 20.87
CA PHE A 150 -2.59 -4.99 20.83
C PHE A 150 -2.29 -6.21 21.69
N THR A 151 -1.17 -6.86 21.42
CA THR A 151 -0.64 -7.91 22.28
C THR A 151 0.36 -7.33 23.26
N LEU A 152 0.06 -7.36 24.55
CA LEU A 152 1.05 -7.09 25.60
C LEU A 152 2.03 -8.26 25.64
N SER A 153 3.32 -8.02 25.39
CA SER A 153 4.34 -9.07 25.44
C SER A 153 5.26 -8.97 26.66
N GLN A 154 5.46 -7.76 27.18
CA GLN A 154 6.28 -7.53 28.36
C GLN A 154 5.73 -6.35 29.15
N LEU A 155 5.81 -6.43 30.47
CA LEU A 155 5.57 -5.32 31.38
C LEU A 155 6.90 -4.93 32.04
N LYS A 156 7.50 -3.83 31.60
CA LYS A 156 8.71 -3.27 32.22
C LYS A 156 8.34 -2.41 33.41
N LEU A 157 9.06 -2.56 34.51
CA LEU A 157 8.84 -1.88 35.78
C LEU A 157 10.09 -1.08 36.12
N ALA A 158 9.93 0.20 36.41
CA ALA A 158 11.00 1.03 36.93
C ALA A 158 10.81 1.19 38.45
N TRP A 159 11.89 1.04 39.20
CA TRP A 159 11.89 1.22 40.65
C TRP A 159 13.07 2.06 41.12
N ARG A 160 12.98 2.52 42.36
CA ARG A 160 14.06 3.18 43.11
C ARG A 160 14.20 2.57 44.49
N ASP A 161 15.28 2.95 45.17
CA ASP A 161 15.56 2.61 46.57
C ASP A 161 15.66 1.08 46.80
N ALA A 162 16.03 0.32 45.77
CA ALA A 162 16.32 -1.10 45.92
C ALA A 162 17.63 -1.30 46.71
N PRO A 163 17.65 -2.22 47.70
CA PRO A 163 18.88 -2.64 48.37
C PRO A 163 19.95 -3.12 47.38
N ALA A 164 21.22 -3.12 47.81
CA ALA A 164 22.29 -3.69 47.01
C ALA A 164 22.03 -5.19 46.75
N ASN A 165 22.19 -5.63 45.49
CA ASN A 165 21.93 -7.00 45.05
C ASN A 165 20.50 -7.48 45.37
N TRP A 166 19.52 -6.60 45.14
CA TRP A 166 18.12 -6.87 45.43
C TRP A 166 17.51 -7.91 44.48
N GLN A 167 16.64 -8.74 45.05
CA GLN A 167 15.82 -9.70 44.34
C GLN A 167 14.41 -9.67 44.95
N GLY A 168 13.39 -9.72 44.10
CA GLY A 168 12.00 -9.72 44.50
C GLY A 168 11.16 -10.61 43.58
N ARG A 169 9.91 -10.84 43.98
CA ARG A 169 8.94 -11.59 43.18
C ARG A 169 7.61 -10.86 43.17
N VAL A 170 6.96 -10.85 42.01
CA VAL A 170 5.67 -10.17 41.81
C VAL A 170 4.64 -11.07 41.17
N ASP A 171 3.39 -10.85 41.55
CA ASP A 171 2.23 -11.30 40.80
C ASP A 171 1.62 -10.12 40.06
N VAL A 172 1.10 -10.37 38.87
CA VAL A 172 0.44 -9.38 38.03
C VAL A 172 -0.95 -9.89 37.70
N PHE A 173 -1.94 -9.04 37.91
CA PHE A 173 -3.35 -9.28 37.60
C PHE A 173 -3.84 -8.24 36.60
N TYR A 174 -4.95 -8.51 35.92
CA TYR A 174 -5.61 -7.56 35.03
C TYR A 174 -7.11 -7.45 35.33
N SER A 175 -7.70 -6.32 34.96
CA SER A 175 -9.11 -6.04 35.17
C SER A 175 -9.67 -5.06 34.13
N SER A 176 -10.96 -5.23 33.83
CA SER A 176 -11.78 -4.36 33.00
C SER A 176 -12.45 -3.25 33.81
N ASP A 177 -12.81 -3.55 35.07
CA ASP A 177 -13.78 -2.79 35.85
C ASP A 177 -13.29 -2.42 37.26
N LEU A 178 -12.04 -2.75 37.60
CA LEU A 178 -11.39 -2.61 38.91
C LEU A 178 -11.99 -3.50 40.02
N LYS A 179 -13.02 -4.28 39.72
CA LYS A 179 -13.73 -5.12 40.70
C LYS A 179 -13.32 -6.58 40.56
N SER A 180 -13.31 -7.09 39.33
CA SER A 180 -12.94 -8.47 39.01
C SER A 180 -11.54 -8.52 38.45
N TRP A 181 -10.67 -9.27 39.12
CA TRP A 181 -9.25 -9.38 38.78
C TRP A 181 -8.91 -10.80 38.36
N LEU A 182 -8.22 -10.92 37.23
CA LEU A 182 -7.77 -12.20 36.67
C LEU A 182 -6.25 -12.25 36.66
N PRO A 183 -5.64 -13.44 36.86
CA PRO A 183 -4.18 -13.57 36.83
C PRO A 183 -3.64 -13.29 35.43
N PHE A 184 -2.64 -12.41 35.33
CA PHE A 184 -1.84 -12.20 34.12
C PHE A 184 -0.55 -13.00 34.20
N ALA A 185 0.25 -12.82 35.26
CA ALA A 185 1.51 -13.54 35.45
C ALA A 185 1.73 -13.78 36.95
N GLY A 186 2.19 -14.96 37.33
CA GLY A 186 2.39 -15.33 38.73
C GLY A 186 3.85 -15.64 39.02
N ASP A 187 4.30 -15.28 40.22
CA ASP A 187 5.61 -15.62 40.77
C ASP A 187 6.81 -15.15 39.90
N MET A 188 6.69 -13.96 39.33
CA MET A 188 7.66 -13.45 38.37
C MET A 188 8.86 -12.82 39.09
N PRO A 189 10.10 -13.25 38.78
CA PRO A 189 11.29 -12.70 39.42
C PRO A 189 11.61 -11.29 38.90
N LEU A 190 12.02 -10.42 39.82
CA LEU A 190 12.65 -9.13 39.52
C LEU A 190 13.99 -9.08 40.25
N MET A 191 15.02 -8.48 39.65
CA MET A 191 16.33 -8.41 40.27
C MET A 191 17.16 -7.24 39.77
N ASP A 192 18.00 -6.72 40.66
CA ASP A 192 19.00 -5.69 40.38
C ASP A 192 20.30 -6.07 41.10
N LEU A 193 21.17 -6.76 40.36
CA LEU A 193 22.42 -7.31 40.88
C LEU A 193 23.60 -6.57 40.30
N THR A 194 24.59 -6.28 41.14
CA THR A 194 25.84 -5.63 40.75
C THR A 194 27.02 -6.42 41.27
N THR A 195 27.98 -6.74 40.40
CA THR A 195 29.22 -7.40 40.78
C THR A 195 30.40 -6.72 40.10
N GLY A 196 31.32 -6.15 40.89
CA GLY A 196 32.38 -5.31 40.37
C GLY A 196 31.84 -4.11 39.59
N GLY A 197 32.00 -4.11 38.26
CA GLY A 197 31.49 -3.10 37.33
C GLY A 197 30.30 -3.55 36.47
N ASP A 198 29.86 -4.81 36.59
CA ASP A 198 28.74 -5.36 35.82
C ASP A 198 27.43 -5.21 36.60
N ARG A 199 26.33 -4.99 35.86
CA ARG A 199 24.96 -4.94 36.40
C ARG A 199 24.06 -5.89 35.63
N LEU A 200 23.38 -6.78 36.35
CA LEU A 200 22.30 -7.62 35.83
C LEU A 200 20.97 -7.07 36.35
N LEU A 201 20.14 -6.59 35.42
CA LEU A 201 18.82 -6.05 35.69
C LEU A 201 17.76 -6.93 35.03
N LEU A 202 16.83 -7.43 35.82
CA LEU A 202 15.60 -8.08 35.34
C LEU A 202 14.42 -7.24 35.82
N ASP A 203 14.02 -6.30 34.97
CA ASP A 203 12.99 -5.30 35.25
C ASP A 203 11.69 -5.56 34.50
N SER A 204 11.53 -6.75 33.93
CA SER A 204 10.40 -7.06 33.07
C SER A 204 9.69 -8.34 33.50
N VAL A 205 8.36 -8.27 33.45
CA VAL A 205 7.47 -9.42 33.52
C VAL A 205 7.10 -9.81 32.10
N GLU A 206 7.60 -10.96 31.65
CA GLU A 206 7.31 -11.49 30.31
C GLU A 206 6.10 -12.42 30.36
N ASN A 207 4.99 -11.98 29.77
CA ASN A 207 3.87 -12.85 29.42
C ASN A 207 3.09 -12.22 28.25
N THR A 208 2.44 -13.05 27.45
CA THR A 208 1.72 -12.62 26.24
C THR A 208 0.21 -12.61 26.49
N MET A 209 -0.45 -11.48 26.25
CA MET A 209 -1.91 -11.37 26.31
C MET A 209 -2.41 -10.34 25.30
N THR A 210 -3.44 -10.70 24.55
CA THR A 210 -4.19 -9.75 23.73
C THR A 210 -4.99 -8.82 24.64
N ILE A 211 -4.75 -7.52 24.52
CA ILE A 211 -5.47 -6.46 25.20
C ILE A 211 -6.36 -5.78 24.16
N MET A 212 -7.67 -5.88 24.39
CA MET A 212 -8.64 -4.96 23.81
C MET A 212 -8.90 -3.87 24.85
N PRO A 213 -8.39 -2.64 24.67
CA PRO A 213 -8.51 -1.57 25.67
C PRO A 213 -9.93 -1.26 26.15
N PRO A 214 -11.00 -1.41 25.33
CA PRO A 214 -12.36 -1.33 25.84
C PRO A 214 -12.65 -2.32 26.97
N ASP A 215 -12.03 -3.51 26.92
CA ASP A 215 -12.29 -4.65 27.79
C ASP A 215 -11.22 -4.85 28.86
N ILE A 216 -9.97 -4.44 28.67
CA ILE A 216 -8.89 -4.59 29.66
C ILE A 216 -8.16 -3.25 29.79
N ARG A 217 -8.27 -2.60 30.96
CA ARG A 217 -7.68 -1.26 31.19
C ARG A 217 -6.67 -1.17 32.30
N TYR A 218 -6.74 -2.11 33.23
CA TYR A 218 -6.02 -2.02 34.50
C TYR A 218 -5.17 -3.26 34.70
N LEU A 219 -3.95 -3.07 35.17
CA LEU A 219 -3.08 -4.12 35.68
C LEU A 219 -2.81 -3.84 37.15
N LEU A 220 -2.64 -4.87 37.97
CA LEU A 220 -2.25 -4.74 39.37
C LEU A 220 -1.00 -5.57 39.60
N VAL A 221 0.07 -4.89 40.01
CA VAL A 221 1.32 -5.52 40.42
C VAL A 221 1.30 -5.67 41.94
N VAL A 222 1.56 -6.88 42.42
CA VAL A 222 1.58 -7.23 43.83
C VAL A 222 2.94 -7.85 44.15
N PHE A 223 3.73 -7.21 45.01
CA PHE A 223 4.96 -7.81 45.53
C PHE A 223 4.60 -8.91 46.52
N ARG A 224 5.22 -10.09 46.37
CA ARG A 224 4.95 -11.22 47.25
C ARG A 224 5.47 -10.99 48.68
N ASP A 225 6.63 -10.38 48.82
CA ASP A 225 7.27 -10.14 50.11
C ASP A 225 7.35 -8.65 50.45
N ALA A 226 6.84 -8.28 51.61
CA ALA A 226 6.95 -6.93 52.17
C ALA A 226 8.41 -6.51 52.41
N ALA A 227 9.27 -7.42 52.87
CA ALA A 227 10.68 -7.12 53.12
C ALA A 227 11.48 -6.82 51.84
N HIS A 228 11.03 -7.35 50.71
CA HIS A 228 11.65 -7.17 49.40
C HIS A 228 10.84 -6.23 48.49
N SER A 229 9.90 -5.46 49.04
CA SER A 229 9.13 -4.49 48.25
C SER A 229 9.95 -3.24 47.92
N VAL A 230 9.85 -2.78 46.67
CA VAL A 230 10.51 -1.55 46.20
C VAL A 230 9.49 -0.49 45.80
N THR A 231 9.94 0.76 45.71
CA THR A 231 9.10 1.86 45.24
C THR A 231 9.05 1.87 43.72
N LEU A 232 7.93 1.46 43.12
CA LEU A 232 7.73 1.59 41.67
C LEU A 232 7.58 3.07 41.29
N THR A 233 8.36 3.50 40.31
CA THR A 233 8.40 4.87 39.78
C THR A 233 7.83 4.97 38.38
N GLY A 234 7.77 3.87 37.65
CA GLY A 234 7.24 3.81 36.31
C GLY A 234 6.87 2.38 35.92
N ALA A 235 6.01 2.27 34.92
CA ALA A 235 5.75 1.01 34.25
C ALA A 235 5.52 1.27 32.77
N THR A 236 6.03 0.38 31.92
CA THR A 236 5.93 0.48 30.47
C THR A 236 5.48 -0.87 29.93
N ALA A 237 4.35 -0.88 29.23
CA ALA A 237 3.90 -2.03 28.47
C ALA A 237 4.63 -2.07 27.12
N ILE A 238 5.22 -3.21 26.77
CA ILE A 238 5.70 -3.47 25.42
C ILE A 238 4.53 -4.08 24.65
N ALA A 239 3.92 -3.26 23.82
CA ALA A 239 2.78 -3.59 23.00
C ALA A 239 3.25 -4.02 21.60
N LYS A 240 2.76 -5.14 21.12
CA LYS A 240 2.92 -5.60 19.75
C LYS A 240 1.59 -5.40 19.04
N GLY A 241 1.54 -4.40 18.17
CA GLY A 241 0.43 -4.19 17.26
C GLY A 241 0.76 -4.70 15.86
N HIS A 242 -0.26 -4.76 15.01
CA HIS A 242 -0.05 -4.80 13.57
C HIS A 242 -0.47 -3.45 13.01
N VAL A 243 0.38 -2.89 12.16
CA VAL A 243 -0.01 -1.76 11.32
C VAL A 243 -0.11 -2.27 9.89
N ASP A 244 -1.23 -1.95 9.28
CA ASP A 244 -1.48 -2.14 7.87
C ASP A 244 -0.63 -1.12 7.11
N ASP A 245 0.39 -1.61 6.41
CA ASP A 245 1.28 -0.79 5.60
C ASP A 245 1.08 -1.13 4.12
N VAL A 246 1.06 -0.10 3.28
CA VAL A 246 0.88 -0.29 1.84
C VAL A 246 2.15 -0.91 1.29
N LYS A 247 2.00 -2.07 0.66
CA LYS A 247 3.11 -2.74 0.00
C LYS A 247 3.45 -2.00 -1.29
N ASN A 248 4.72 -1.66 -1.44
CA ASN A 248 5.25 -1.14 -2.70
C ASN A 248 6.10 -2.20 -3.40
N ILE A 249 6.18 -2.09 -4.72
CA ILE A 249 7.08 -2.88 -5.55
C ILE A 249 8.15 -1.98 -6.19
N PRO A 250 9.43 -2.41 -6.17
CA PRO A 250 10.49 -1.67 -6.81
C PRO A 250 10.47 -1.92 -8.32
N LEU A 251 10.48 -0.85 -9.11
CA LEU A 251 10.62 -0.90 -10.57
C LEU A 251 11.98 -0.33 -10.96
N ALA A 252 12.88 -1.20 -11.42
CA ALA A 252 14.20 -0.78 -11.88
C ALA A 252 14.11 0.12 -13.13
N ALA A 253 14.89 1.20 -13.14
CA ALA A 253 15.03 2.06 -14.30
C ALA A 253 16.21 1.60 -15.16
N THR A 254 16.09 1.79 -16.48
CA THR A 254 17.20 1.52 -17.41
C THR A 254 18.04 2.78 -17.57
N GLU A 255 19.35 2.66 -17.36
CA GLU A 255 20.29 3.78 -17.53
C GLU A 255 20.54 4.09 -19.01
N ARG A 256 20.68 5.38 -19.31
CA ARG A 256 21.18 5.93 -20.56
C ARG A 256 22.16 7.06 -20.23
N ALA A 257 23.45 6.80 -20.47
CA ALA A 257 24.47 7.83 -20.34
C ALA A 257 24.26 8.94 -21.39
N VAL A 258 24.28 10.20 -20.95
CA VAL A 258 24.15 11.36 -21.84
C VAL A 258 25.49 12.08 -21.99
N SER A 259 26.18 12.32 -20.87
CA SER A 259 27.51 12.93 -20.83
C SER A 259 28.27 12.48 -19.57
N SER A 260 29.51 12.95 -19.39
CA SER A 260 30.29 12.67 -18.19
C SER A 260 29.69 13.26 -16.90
N SER A 261 28.78 14.24 -17.01
CA SER A 261 28.11 14.90 -15.87
C SER A 261 26.61 14.63 -15.81
N VAL A 262 26.02 13.96 -16.81
CA VAL A 262 24.57 13.74 -16.91
C VAL A 262 24.27 12.28 -17.27
N ARG A 263 23.38 11.67 -16.49
CA ARG A 263 22.79 10.36 -16.77
C ARG A 263 21.27 10.44 -16.72
N GLU A 264 20.62 9.74 -17.63
CA GLU A 264 19.17 9.60 -17.66
C GLU A 264 18.77 8.17 -17.33
N TYR A 265 17.68 8.01 -16.58
CA TYR A 265 17.13 6.72 -16.21
C TYR A 265 15.68 6.68 -16.66
N HIS A 266 15.27 5.61 -17.35
CA HIS A 266 13.95 5.53 -17.97
C HIS A 266 13.22 4.24 -17.64
N TRP A 267 11.90 4.35 -17.52
CA TRP A 267 10.98 3.23 -17.53
C TRP A 267 10.35 3.10 -18.92
N PRO A 268 9.94 1.88 -19.34
CA PRO A 268 9.33 1.66 -20.67
C PRO A 268 8.12 2.55 -20.92
N GLN A 269 7.32 2.80 -19.88
CA GLN A 269 6.13 3.65 -19.88
C GLN A 269 6.13 4.54 -18.63
N PRO A 270 5.34 5.62 -18.59
CA PRO A 270 5.10 6.38 -17.36
C PRO A 270 4.67 5.46 -16.22
N GLN A 271 5.24 5.63 -15.03
CA GLN A 271 4.90 4.84 -13.84
C GLN A 271 4.40 5.77 -12.71
N PRO A 272 3.31 5.42 -12.00
CA PRO A 272 2.84 6.16 -10.83
C PRO A 272 3.72 5.84 -9.61
N LEU A 273 4.89 6.47 -9.53
CA LEU A 273 5.89 6.19 -8.51
C LEU A 273 5.60 7.02 -7.25
N VAL A 274 5.67 6.40 -6.08
CA VAL A 274 5.49 7.05 -4.77
C VAL A 274 6.83 7.31 -4.06
N THR A 275 7.89 6.61 -4.47
CA THR A 275 9.23 6.82 -3.94
C THR A 275 10.26 6.58 -5.03
N LEU A 276 11.34 7.35 -5.01
CA LEU A 276 12.49 7.19 -5.88
C LEU A 276 13.73 6.86 -5.04
N ASN A 277 14.35 5.74 -5.36
CA ASN A 277 15.56 5.23 -4.74
C ASN A 277 16.75 5.41 -5.69
N LEU A 278 17.82 6.00 -5.17
CA LEU A 278 19.10 6.12 -5.87
C LEU A 278 20.17 5.52 -4.96
N GLU A 279 20.65 4.34 -5.32
CA GLU A 279 21.67 3.62 -4.56
C GLU A 279 23.01 3.71 -5.30
N MET A 280 24.02 4.25 -4.61
CA MET A 280 25.40 4.25 -5.08
C MET A 280 26.00 2.87 -4.83
N GLN A 281 26.30 2.11 -5.88
CA GLN A 281 26.97 0.80 -5.78
C GLN A 281 28.49 0.93 -5.60
N ASN A 282 29.04 2.05 -6.04
CA ASN A 282 30.44 2.41 -5.86
C ASN A 282 30.58 3.94 -5.75
N GLY A 283 31.75 4.40 -5.30
CA GLY A 283 32.10 5.82 -5.30
C GLY A 283 31.90 6.55 -3.98
N GLN A 284 32.18 7.86 -4.01
CA GLN A 284 32.09 8.76 -2.86
C GLN A 284 30.76 9.54 -2.88
N ALA A 285 30.54 10.40 -1.89
CA ALA A 285 29.37 11.27 -1.85
C ALA A 285 29.33 12.24 -3.06
N LEU A 286 28.24 12.23 -3.82
CA LEU A 286 28.06 13.04 -5.04
C LEU A 286 26.89 14.03 -4.89
N PRO A 287 27.14 15.35 -4.95
CA PRO A 287 26.06 16.33 -5.05
C PRO A 287 25.45 16.32 -6.45
N VAL A 288 24.15 16.09 -6.53
CA VAL A 288 23.40 15.97 -7.80
C VAL A 288 22.13 16.83 -7.78
N GLN A 289 21.78 17.34 -8.96
CA GLN A 289 20.43 17.82 -9.27
C GLN A 289 19.68 16.69 -9.97
N ILE A 290 18.46 16.45 -9.53
CA ILE A 290 17.56 15.45 -10.10
C ILE A 290 16.38 16.20 -10.70
N ASP A 291 16.15 15.96 -11.98
CA ASP A 291 14.98 16.41 -12.73
C ASP A 291 14.17 15.18 -13.15
N TYR A 292 12.87 15.32 -13.39
CA TYR A 292 12.00 14.24 -13.84
C TYR A 292 11.14 14.69 -15.02
N ARG A 293 10.65 13.73 -15.81
CA ARG A 293 9.64 13.97 -16.84
C ARG A 293 8.51 12.97 -16.71
N ARG A 294 7.29 13.44 -16.97
CA ARG A 294 6.08 12.65 -16.78
C ARG A 294 5.87 11.60 -17.86
N ASP A 295 6.13 11.99 -19.11
CA ASP A 295 6.09 11.12 -20.28
C ASP A 295 7.22 11.47 -21.26
N ALA A 296 7.29 10.76 -22.38
CA ALA A 296 8.37 10.87 -23.36
C ALA A 296 8.44 12.24 -24.05
N GLN A 297 7.32 12.97 -24.14
CA GLN A 297 7.21 14.27 -24.81
C GLN A 297 7.13 15.44 -23.81
N ALA A 298 6.88 15.16 -22.53
CA ALA A 298 6.86 16.16 -21.48
C ALA A 298 8.22 16.85 -21.30
N GLU A 299 8.18 18.12 -20.91
CA GLU A 299 9.36 18.87 -20.50
C GLU A 299 9.94 18.33 -19.19
N TRP A 300 11.26 18.50 -19.02
CA TRP A 300 11.94 18.18 -17.76
C TRP A 300 11.56 19.18 -16.67
N GLN A 301 11.19 18.65 -15.51
CA GLN A 301 10.83 19.42 -14.33
C GLN A 301 11.81 19.16 -13.19
N PRO A 302 12.20 20.19 -12.43
CA PRO A 302 13.09 19.99 -11.29
C PRO A 302 12.40 19.17 -10.20
N LEU A 303 13.08 18.14 -9.70
CA LEU A 303 12.60 17.33 -8.58
C LEU A 303 13.28 17.77 -7.28
N THR A 304 14.62 17.68 -7.20
CA THR A 304 15.37 18.03 -5.99
C THR A 304 16.86 18.19 -6.24
N LYS A 305 17.59 18.72 -5.25
CA LYS A 305 19.06 18.71 -5.19
C LYS A 305 19.48 18.00 -3.91
N LYS A 306 20.35 17.00 -4.01
CA LYS A 306 20.76 16.18 -2.86
C LYS A 306 22.17 15.63 -3.06
N VAL A 307 22.79 15.20 -1.97
CA VAL A 307 24.01 14.40 -2.02
C VAL A 307 23.61 12.92 -1.96
N ILE A 308 23.98 12.15 -2.99
CA ILE A 308 23.84 10.69 -2.99
C ILE A 308 25.14 10.05 -2.49
N TYR A 309 25.03 9.06 -1.60
CA TYR A 309 26.21 8.41 -1.01
C TYR A 309 25.85 7.02 -0.46
N GLN A 310 26.86 6.17 -0.34
CA GLN A 310 26.83 4.94 0.46
C GLN A 310 28.14 4.85 1.25
N PHE A 311 28.07 4.83 2.58
CA PHE A 311 29.25 4.81 3.46
C PHE A 311 28.93 4.11 4.79
N ASN A 312 29.75 3.13 5.20
CA ASN A 312 29.61 2.38 6.46
C ASN A 312 28.17 1.86 6.73
N GLY A 313 27.52 1.33 5.70
CA GLY A 313 26.14 0.83 5.79
C GLY A 313 25.05 1.92 5.88
N SER A 314 25.43 3.20 5.81
CA SER A 314 24.51 4.33 5.68
C SER A 314 24.42 4.77 4.23
N ALA A 315 23.20 5.00 3.73
CA ALA A 315 22.96 5.49 2.37
C ALA A 315 22.16 6.80 2.41
N SER A 316 22.23 7.56 1.31
CA SER A 316 21.31 8.67 1.11
C SER A 316 19.87 8.19 1.10
N GLY A 317 19.00 8.81 1.90
CA GLY A 317 17.60 8.41 1.99
C GLY A 317 16.83 8.61 0.67
N ALA A 318 15.74 7.86 0.52
CA ALA A 318 14.85 7.93 -0.63
C ALA A 318 14.21 9.31 -0.82
N ILE A 319 13.61 9.52 -2.00
CA ILE A 319 12.89 10.75 -2.36
C ILE A 319 11.41 10.41 -2.50
N ALA A 320 10.56 11.06 -1.71
CA ALA A 320 9.11 10.92 -1.82
C ALA A 320 8.59 11.57 -3.10
N LEU A 321 7.65 10.92 -3.76
CA LEU A 321 6.96 11.40 -4.96
C LEU A 321 5.45 11.49 -4.69
N ASP A 322 4.72 12.18 -5.57
CA ASP A 322 3.28 12.42 -5.43
C ASP A 322 2.39 11.29 -5.98
N GLY A 323 2.98 10.20 -6.49
CA GLY A 323 2.25 9.13 -7.18
C GLY A 323 1.88 9.47 -8.63
N GLY A 324 2.29 10.64 -9.13
CA GLY A 324 2.11 11.03 -10.53
C GLY A 324 2.93 10.18 -11.49
N GLY A 325 2.57 10.22 -12.78
CA GLY A 325 3.32 9.52 -13.82
C GLY A 325 4.74 10.06 -13.94
N VAL A 326 5.73 9.17 -13.88
CA VAL A 326 7.16 9.43 -14.10
C VAL A 326 7.66 8.43 -15.13
N GLN A 327 8.18 8.91 -16.26
CA GLN A 327 8.76 8.04 -17.28
C GLN A 327 10.29 8.09 -17.31
N ALA A 328 10.89 9.19 -16.89
CA ALA A 328 12.34 9.25 -16.71
C ALA A 328 12.76 10.26 -15.66
N ILE A 329 13.96 10.03 -15.12
CA ILE A 329 14.70 10.99 -14.31
C ILE A 329 16.03 11.33 -14.99
N ARG A 330 16.53 12.53 -14.72
CA ARG A 330 17.85 13.00 -15.14
C ARG A 330 18.64 13.37 -13.91
N VAL A 331 19.81 12.75 -13.76
CA VAL A 331 20.76 13.00 -12.67
C VAL A 331 21.91 13.80 -13.25
N THR A 332 22.10 15.02 -12.75
CA THR A 332 23.15 15.94 -13.17
C THR A 332 24.09 16.24 -12.01
N ALA A 333 25.40 15.99 -12.18
CA ALA A 333 26.39 16.35 -11.18
C ALA A 333 26.48 17.88 -11.00
N ILE A 334 26.43 18.36 -9.74
CA ILE A 334 26.57 19.78 -9.44
C ILE A 334 28.06 20.12 -9.33
N ASN A 335 28.54 21.02 -10.20
CA ASN A 335 29.94 21.48 -10.23
C ASN A 335 30.96 20.33 -10.32
N GLY A 336 30.62 19.24 -11.02
CA GLY A 336 31.44 18.03 -11.09
C GLY A 336 31.06 17.10 -12.23
N GLN A 337 31.53 15.86 -12.15
CA GLN A 337 31.24 14.78 -13.08
C GLN A 337 30.71 13.57 -12.31
N LEU A 338 29.96 12.70 -13.01
CA LEU A 338 29.50 11.42 -12.47
C LEU A 338 30.58 10.34 -12.60
N GLY A 339 31.52 10.49 -13.55
CA GLY A 339 32.65 9.57 -13.73
C GLY A 339 32.18 8.11 -13.86
N ASP A 340 32.88 7.21 -13.18
CA ASP A 340 32.58 5.77 -13.14
C ASP A 340 31.60 5.37 -12.01
N ALA A 341 30.89 6.34 -11.42
CA ALA A 341 29.89 6.06 -10.40
C ALA A 341 28.82 5.10 -10.96
N GLN A 342 28.34 4.17 -10.16
CA GLN A 342 27.29 3.23 -10.53
C GLN A 342 26.10 3.54 -9.62
N ILE A 343 25.07 4.10 -10.22
CA ILE A 343 23.86 4.51 -9.50
C ILE A 343 22.75 3.57 -9.95
N ALA A 344 22.35 2.65 -9.08
CA ALA A 344 21.11 1.91 -9.26
C ALA A 344 19.93 2.84 -8.96
N VAL A 345 19.02 2.95 -9.92
CA VAL A 345 17.81 3.75 -9.78
C VAL A 345 16.60 2.81 -9.85
N SER A 346 15.76 2.87 -8.82
CA SER A 346 14.46 2.22 -8.81
C SER A 346 13.38 3.18 -8.33
N GLY A 347 12.17 2.97 -8.82
CA GLY A 347 10.99 3.68 -8.37
C GLY A 347 10.05 2.71 -7.67
N GLU A 348 9.61 3.04 -6.46
CA GLU A 348 8.59 2.28 -5.75
C GLU A 348 7.21 2.64 -6.28
N ARG A 349 6.43 1.63 -6.61
CA ARG A 349 5.03 1.76 -7.03
C ARG A 349 4.13 1.02 -6.06
N VAL A 350 2.96 1.59 -5.76
CA VAL A 350 1.94 0.94 -4.93
C VAL A 350 1.51 -0.38 -5.58
N SER A 351 1.71 -1.48 -4.85
CA SER A 351 1.23 -2.79 -5.24
C SER A 351 -0.30 -2.84 -5.11
N GLN A 352 -0.92 -3.61 -5.99
CA GLN A 352 -2.35 -3.80 -6.09
C GLN A 352 -2.68 -5.26 -5.80
N MET A 353 -3.69 -5.44 -4.96
CA MET A 353 -4.42 -6.68 -4.77
C MET A 353 -5.60 -6.69 -5.74
N LEU A 354 -5.66 -7.71 -6.59
CA LEU A 354 -6.81 -7.96 -7.44
C LEU A 354 -7.79 -8.85 -6.67
N VAL A 355 -9.02 -8.37 -6.52
CA VAL A 355 -10.11 -9.16 -5.94
C VAL A 355 -11.16 -9.41 -7.01
N PHE A 356 -11.47 -10.68 -7.30
CA PHE A 356 -12.38 -11.05 -8.37
C PHE A 356 -13.50 -11.98 -7.92
N ASN A 357 -14.66 -11.84 -8.55
CA ASN A 357 -15.79 -12.74 -8.42
C ASN A 357 -15.57 -13.95 -9.33
N ALA A 358 -15.57 -15.14 -8.75
CA ALA A 358 -15.35 -16.42 -9.42
C ALA A 358 -16.58 -16.87 -10.25
N GLN A 359 -17.12 -15.97 -11.07
CA GLN A 359 -18.29 -16.25 -11.90
C GLN A 359 -17.92 -17.18 -13.06
N GLY A 360 -18.58 -18.32 -13.13
CA GLY A 360 -18.29 -19.38 -14.09
C GLY A 360 -17.32 -20.42 -13.52
N ASN A 361 -16.88 -21.35 -14.37
CA ASN A 361 -15.98 -22.41 -13.93
C ASN A 361 -14.52 -21.99 -14.16
N GLY A 362 -13.64 -22.41 -13.24
CA GLY A 362 -12.20 -22.37 -13.45
C GLY A 362 -11.73 -23.43 -14.48
N PRO A 363 -10.46 -23.40 -14.89
CA PRO A 363 -9.41 -22.51 -14.40
C PRO A 363 -9.65 -21.06 -14.83
N PHE A 364 -9.23 -20.13 -13.97
CA PHE A 364 -9.26 -18.71 -14.29
C PHE A 364 -7.92 -18.28 -14.88
N LEU A 365 -7.90 -17.19 -15.64
CA LEU A 365 -6.74 -16.66 -16.33
C LEU A 365 -6.63 -15.15 -16.06
N LEU A 366 -5.52 -14.72 -15.47
CA LEU A 366 -5.11 -13.32 -15.45
C LEU A 366 -4.56 -12.95 -16.83
N ALA A 367 -4.94 -11.82 -17.39
CA ALA A 367 -4.44 -11.32 -18.67
C ALA A 367 -4.12 -9.83 -18.59
N TRP A 368 -3.06 -9.42 -19.31
CA TRP A 368 -2.63 -8.01 -19.39
C TRP A 368 -1.91 -7.72 -20.71
N GLY A 369 -1.72 -6.43 -21.01
CA GLY A 369 -1.03 -5.99 -22.21
C GLY A 369 -1.96 -5.84 -23.42
N ASN A 370 -2.97 -4.98 -23.32
CA ASN A 370 -3.87 -4.63 -24.42
C ASN A 370 -4.01 -3.11 -24.53
N LYS A 371 -3.47 -2.52 -25.60
CA LYS A 371 -3.51 -1.05 -25.75
C LYS A 371 -4.91 -0.50 -26.01
N ALA A 372 -5.77 -1.28 -26.65
CA ALA A 372 -7.15 -0.92 -26.94
C ALA A 372 -8.10 -1.11 -25.73
N ALA A 373 -7.63 -1.71 -24.63
CA ALA A 373 -8.48 -1.98 -23.47
C ALA A 373 -8.96 -0.71 -22.79
N ARG A 374 -10.23 -0.74 -22.36
CA ARG A 374 -10.85 0.29 -21.51
C ARG A 374 -10.83 -0.16 -20.05
N THR A 375 -10.99 0.76 -19.11
CA THR A 375 -11.08 0.42 -17.69
C THR A 375 -12.31 -0.45 -17.43
N GLN A 376 -12.11 -1.64 -16.86
CA GLN A 376 -13.18 -2.56 -16.45
C GLN A 376 -13.10 -2.92 -14.95
N ALA A 377 -12.03 -2.56 -14.26
CA ALA A 377 -11.96 -2.67 -12.82
C ALA A 377 -13.13 -1.89 -12.21
N LEU A 378 -13.93 -2.60 -11.41
CA LEU A 378 -15.05 -2.02 -10.69
C LEU A 378 -14.53 -1.23 -9.48
N GLU A 379 -15.35 -0.29 -9.02
CA GLU A 379 -15.16 0.32 -7.71
C GLU A 379 -15.29 -0.74 -6.62
N GLU A 380 -14.47 -0.66 -5.57
CA GLU A 380 -14.43 -1.63 -4.48
C GLU A 380 -15.83 -1.88 -3.88
N THR A 381 -16.63 -0.82 -3.74
CA THR A 381 -17.98 -0.85 -3.18
C THR A 381 -18.99 -1.64 -4.02
N MET A 382 -18.74 -1.85 -5.31
CA MET A 382 -19.62 -2.61 -6.19
C MET A 382 -19.36 -4.12 -6.11
N LEU A 383 -18.16 -4.53 -5.70
CA LEU A 383 -17.78 -5.94 -5.60
C LEU A 383 -17.78 -6.44 -4.15
N LEU A 384 -17.36 -5.61 -3.19
CA LEU A 384 -17.16 -5.99 -1.79
C LEU A 384 -18.26 -5.44 -0.86
N PRO A 385 -19.05 -6.33 -0.24
CA PRO A 385 -19.99 -5.98 0.83
C PRO A 385 -19.32 -5.22 1.99
N PRO A 386 -20.04 -4.34 2.70
CA PRO A 386 -19.51 -3.56 3.82
C PRO A 386 -18.85 -4.41 4.91
N GLU A 387 -19.33 -5.62 5.15
CA GLU A 387 -18.81 -6.54 6.15
C GLU A 387 -17.41 -7.04 5.77
N LEU A 388 -17.20 -7.41 4.51
CA LEU A 388 -15.91 -7.86 3.99
C LEU A 388 -14.88 -6.72 3.92
N ARG A 389 -15.32 -5.49 3.68
CA ARG A 389 -14.45 -4.31 3.70
C ARG A 389 -13.96 -3.96 5.11
N GLN A 390 -14.80 -4.16 6.13
CA GLN A 390 -14.42 -3.96 7.54
C GLN A 390 -13.44 -5.00 8.05
N SER A 391 -13.60 -6.27 7.65
CA SER A 391 -12.67 -7.34 8.00
C SER A 391 -11.37 -7.33 7.18
N GLY A 392 -11.35 -6.56 6.09
CA GLY A 392 -10.25 -6.48 5.13
C GLY A 392 -10.17 -7.68 4.19
N ALA A 393 -9.53 -7.47 3.03
CA ALA A 393 -9.33 -8.50 2.01
C ALA A 393 -8.59 -9.74 2.53
N GLY A 394 -7.80 -9.63 3.60
CA GLY A 394 -7.08 -10.74 4.25
C GLY A 394 -7.94 -11.89 4.76
N THR A 395 -9.27 -11.77 4.77
CA THR A 395 -10.21 -12.86 5.07
C THR A 395 -10.60 -13.70 3.85
N LEU A 396 -10.30 -13.23 2.63
CA LEU A 396 -10.57 -13.94 1.39
C LEU A 396 -9.49 -14.98 1.10
N PRO A 397 -9.82 -16.12 0.49
CA PRO A 397 -8.81 -17.10 0.08
C PRO A 397 -7.91 -16.51 -1.01
N TYR A 398 -6.61 -16.73 -0.84
CA TYR A 398 -5.60 -16.37 -1.84
C TYR A 398 -5.67 -17.31 -3.05
N ALA A 399 -5.51 -16.72 -4.23
CA ALA A 399 -5.23 -17.41 -5.47
C ALA A 399 -3.88 -16.95 -6.02
N ASP A 400 -3.15 -17.89 -6.62
CA ASP A 400 -1.79 -17.67 -7.10
C ASP A 400 -1.76 -17.60 -8.62
N ALA A 401 -1.28 -16.48 -9.16
CA ALA A 401 -0.91 -16.40 -10.56
C ALA A 401 0.31 -17.30 -10.79
N GLN A 402 0.17 -18.25 -11.70
CA GLN A 402 1.24 -19.12 -12.15
C GLN A 402 2.21 -18.36 -13.07
N GLU A 403 3.16 -19.07 -13.68
CA GLU A 403 4.11 -18.48 -14.62
C GLU A 403 3.41 -17.76 -15.78
N LYS A 404 4.07 -16.70 -16.26
CA LYS A 404 3.63 -15.92 -17.42
C LYS A 404 3.56 -16.81 -18.65
N ILE A 405 2.46 -16.72 -19.38
CA ILE A 405 2.24 -17.32 -20.69
C ILE A 405 2.01 -16.24 -21.75
N THR A 406 2.36 -16.54 -22.99
CA THR A 406 2.03 -15.70 -24.15
C THR A 406 0.61 -15.98 -24.60
N LEU A 407 -0.19 -14.92 -24.78
CA LEU A 407 -1.52 -14.98 -25.38
C LEU A 407 -1.43 -14.48 -26.83
N GLY A 408 -1.94 -13.28 -27.11
CA GLY A 408 -1.86 -12.62 -28.41
C GLY A 408 -0.50 -11.99 -28.74
N GLY A 409 0.45 -11.99 -27.79
CA GLY A 409 1.82 -11.50 -27.97
C GLY A 409 1.99 -9.98 -28.03
N GLU A 410 3.24 -9.54 -28.18
CA GLU A 410 3.65 -8.12 -28.09
C GLU A 410 2.89 -7.16 -29.02
N ALA A 411 2.40 -7.65 -30.16
CA ALA A 411 1.62 -6.84 -31.10
C ALA A 411 0.38 -6.20 -30.42
N ARG A 412 -0.17 -6.82 -29.37
CA ARG A 412 -1.31 -6.29 -28.61
C ARG A 412 -0.97 -5.06 -27.75
N LEU A 413 0.30 -4.84 -27.43
CA LEU A 413 0.77 -3.69 -26.66
C LEU A 413 0.71 -2.36 -27.44
N THR A 414 0.56 -2.44 -28.77
CA THR A 414 0.45 -1.27 -29.65
C THR A 414 -0.76 -1.32 -30.57
N ALA A 415 -1.52 -2.42 -30.55
CA ALA A 415 -2.71 -2.59 -31.36
C ALA A 415 -3.78 -1.56 -30.99
N VAL A 416 -4.20 -0.78 -31.97
CA VAL A 416 -5.32 0.16 -31.88
C VAL A 416 -6.60 -0.59 -32.24
N ASP A 417 -7.72 -0.28 -31.58
CA ASP A 417 -9.02 -0.93 -31.84
C ASP A 417 -9.38 -0.84 -33.33
N PRO A 418 -9.80 -1.94 -34.01
CA PRO A 418 -10.30 -1.90 -35.37
C PRO A 418 -11.38 -0.83 -35.61
N VAL A 419 -12.17 -0.49 -34.59
CA VAL A 419 -13.20 0.57 -34.64
C VAL A 419 -12.55 1.96 -34.72
N GLU A 420 -11.50 2.21 -33.94
CA GLU A 420 -10.73 3.46 -34.03
C GLU A 420 -9.97 3.56 -35.36
N GLN A 421 -9.41 2.46 -35.83
CA GLN A 421 -8.75 2.41 -37.14
C GLN A 421 -9.75 2.76 -38.26
N ARG A 422 -10.99 2.24 -38.18
CA ARG A 422 -12.06 2.57 -39.14
C ARG A 422 -12.49 4.04 -39.07
N SER A 423 -12.60 4.59 -37.86
CA SER A 423 -12.90 6.01 -37.63
C SER A 423 -11.82 6.93 -38.21
N GLN A 424 -10.54 6.59 -38.02
CA GLN A 424 -9.41 7.32 -38.60
C GLN A 424 -9.44 7.28 -40.13
N TRP A 425 -9.70 6.12 -40.74
CA TRP A 425 -9.86 6.01 -42.20
C TRP A 425 -11.04 6.82 -42.74
N GLN A 426 -12.17 6.86 -42.03
CA GLN A 426 -13.32 7.70 -42.39
C GLN A 426 -12.98 9.19 -42.28
N THR A 427 -12.27 9.58 -41.23
CA THR A 427 -11.77 10.94 -41.04
C THR A 427 -10.82 11.33 -42.18
N MET A 428 -9.92 10.44 -42.56
CA MET A 428 -8.99 10.65 -43.67
C MET A 428 -9.71 10.77 -45.03
N LEU A 429 -10.77 9.99 -45.25
CA LEU A 429 -11.67 10.12 -46.40
C LEU A 429 -12.40 11.46 -46.42
N LEU A 430 -12.85 11.95 -45.26
CA LEU A 430 -13.47 13.26 -45.13
C LEU A 430 -12.47 14.38 -45.48
N TRP A 431 -11.25 14.32 -44.94
CA TRP A 431 -10.18 15.26 -45.28
C TRP A 431 -9.83 15.21 -46.78
N ALA A 432 -9.75 14.01 -47.36
CA ALA A 432 -9.52 13.85 -48.80
C ALA A 432 -10.64 14.49 -49.64
N ALA A 433 -11.91 14.29 -49.25
CA ALA A 433 -13.06 14.92 -49.91
C ALA A 433 -13.04 16.46 -49.77
N LEU A 434 -12.66 16.97 -48.59
CA LEU A 434 -12.53 18.40 -48.34
C LEU A 434 -11.44 19.04 -49.23
N VAL A 435 -10.26 18.43 -49.28
CA VAL A 435 -9.14 18.88 -50.14
C VAL A 435 -9.55 18.86 -51.61
N LEU A 436 -10.24 17.80 -52.06
CA LEU A 436 -10.75 17.71 -53.42
C LEU A 436 -11.73 18.86 -53.74
N GLY A 437 -12.63 19.18 -52.81
CA GLY A 437 -13.55 20.32 -52.93
C GLY A 437 -12.80 21.65 -53.12
N VAL A 438 -11.78 21.91 -52.30
CA VAL A 438 -10.95 23.12 -52.41
C VAL A 438 -10.23 23.19 -53.76
N LEU A 439 -9.68 22.08 -54.26
CA LEU A 439 -9.03 22.03 -55.58
C LEU A 439 -10.00 22.36 -56.73
N VAL A 440 -11.25 21.89 -56.66
CA VAL A 440 -12.28 22.23 -57.65
C VAL A 440 -12.59 23.72 -57.63
N PHE A 441 -12.70 24.34 -56.45
CA PHE A 441 -12.91 25.78 -56.34
C PHE A 441 -11.73 26.59 -56.91
N ILE A 442 -10.49 26.19 -56.60
CA ILE A 442 -9.30 26.82 -57.15
C ILE A 442 -9.27 26.69 -58.67
N TRP A 443 -9.64 25.53 -59.21
CA TRP A 443 -9.70 25.30 -60.66
C TRP A 443 -10.74 26.19 -61.35
N ILE A 444 -11.94 26.32 -60.78
CA ILE A 444 -12.98 27.22 -61.29
C ILE A 444 -12.51 28.68 -61.25
N ALA A 445 -11.91 29.11 -60.13
CA ALA A 445 -11.39 30.47 -59.98
C ALA A 445 -10.30 30.79 -61.02
N LEU A 446 -9.38 29.86 -61.27
CA LEU A 446 -8.35 29.99 -62.30
C LEU A 446 -8.92 30.01 -63.72
N LYS A 447 -9.97 29.23 -63.98
CA LYS A 447 -10.66 29.21 -65.28
C LYS A 447 -11.35 30.56 -65.55
N ILE A 448 -12.10 31.08 -64.58
CA ILE A 448 -12.75 32.39 -64.69
C ILE A 448 -11.70 33.49 -64.88
N TRP A 449 -10.61 33.46 -64.11
CA TRP A 449 -9.53 34.44 -64.23
C TRP A 449 -8.86 34.41 -65.62
N ARG A 450 -8.71 33.23 -66.23
CA ARG A 450 -8.22 33.08 -67.61
C ARG A 450 -9.21 33.63 -68.64
N GLU A 451 -10.51 33.39 -68.47
CA GLU A 451 -11.54 33.92 -69.38
C GLU A 451 -11.61 35.45 -69.32
N VAL A 452 -11.49 36.05 -68.14
CA VAL A 452 -11.47 37.51 -67.96
C VAL A 452 -10.20 38.16 -68.54
N ARG A 453 -9.03 37.49 -68.46
CA ARG A 453 -7.80 37.98 -69.12
C ARG A 453 -7.76 37.78 -70.63
N GLY A 454 -8.60 36.92 -71.18
CA GLY A 454 -8.70 36.69 -72.64
C GLY A 454 -9.59 37.70 -73.37
N GLN A 455 -10.28 38.58 -72.65
CA GLN A 455 -11.19 39.60 -73.19
C GLN A 455 -10.69 41.04 -72.94
N ALA A 456 -9.44 41.21 -72.49
CA ALA A 456 -8.79 42.52 -72.31
C ALA A 456 -7.86 42.84 -73.48
#